data_AF-A0A537Z2D0-F1
#
_entry.id   AF-A0A537Z2D0-F1
#
_cell.length_a   1.000
_cell.length_b   1.000
_cell.length_c   1.000
_cell.angle_alpha   90.00
_cell.angle_beta   90.00
_cell.angle_gamma   90.00
#
_symmetry.space_group_name_H-M   'P 1'
#
loop_
_entity.id
_entity.type
_entity.pdbx_description
1 polymer ?
#
loop_
_entity_poly.entity_id
_entity_poly.type
_entity_poly.pdbx_seq_one_letter_code
_entity_poly.pdbx_strand_id
1 'polypeptide(L)'
;MSVQPSVAQAFRFADACYEDSTAILRYTLDDDVEFVERIRFPGAQGEASDALLALLHLIVGVSYYKTAAPQLEVDADPVTAALLNRLYVDGLSEFAYVNRVDLRGRVRFAPAGDVTADGLSLPRRTAVPIGGGKDSIVTLEALKRAGEPIVAFSVGNPDPIRRTVEAAGVEHIVVERELSPA
;
A
#
# COMPACT_ATOMS: atom_id res chain seq x y z
N MET A 1 -15.35 -7.17 11.75
CA MET A 1 -15.11 -6.20 12.83
C MET A 1 -16.03 -5.02 12.56
N SER A 2 -17.04 -4.80 13.39
CA SER A 2 -17.93 -3.64 13.25
C SER A 2 -17.20 -2.43 13.80
N VAL A 3 -16.88 -1.46 12.95
CA VAL A 3 -16.38 -0.16 13.42
C VAL A 3 -17.59 0.58 13.95
N GLN A 4 -17.70 0.71 15.27
CA GLN A 4 -18.56 1.76 15.82
C GLN A 4 -17.93 3.08 15.36
N PRO A 5 -18.67 4.00 14.70
CA PRO A 5 -18.12 5.30 14.37
C PRO A 5 -17.63 5.94 15.67
N SER A 6 -16.31 5.98 15.83
CA SER A 6 -15.70 6.33 17.10
C SER A 6 -15.68 7.85 17.26
N VAL A 7 -15.49 8.28 18.50
CA VAL A 7 -15.32 9.67 18.95
C VAL A 7 -14.09 10.34 18.30
N ALA A 8 -13.28 9.59 17.56
CA ALA A 8 -12.04 10.07 17.00
C ALA A 8 -12.27 11.16 15.93
N GLN A 9 -11.51 12.23 16.05
CA GLN A 9 -11.68 13.45 15.27
C GLN A 9 -10.66 13.56 14.13
N ALA A 10 -9.45 13.03 14.31
CA ALA A 10 -8.37 13.20 13.35
C ALA A 10 -7.57 11.92 13.13
N PHE A 11 -7.31 11.58 11.86
CA PHE A 11 -6.28 10.62 11.47
C PHE A 11 -5.16 11.37 10.77
N ARG A 12 -3.90 11.14 11.17
CA ARG A 12 -2.74 11.86 10.65
C ARG A 12 -1.66 10.91 10.16
N PHE A 13 -1.06 11.26 9.03
CA PHE A 13 0.20 10.72 8.55
C PHE A 13 1.31 11.50 9.26
N ALA A 14 1.88 10.91 10.33
CA ALA A 14 2.72 11.68 11.26
C ALA A 14 4.15 11.81 10.78
N ASP A 15 4.78 10.68 10.43
CA ASP A 15 6.17 10.64 10.00
C ASP A 15 6.43 9.36 9.18
N ALA A 16 7.44 9.41 8.32
CA ALA A 16 7.90 8.27 7.55
C ALA A 16 9.42 8.36 7.32
N CYS A 17 10.13 7.28 7.64
CA CYS A 17 11.54 7.15 7.31
C CYS A 17 11.85 5.80 6.66
N TYR A 18 12.99 5.73 5.97
CA TYR A 18 13.52 4.51 5.38
C TYR A 18 14.92 4.27 5.90
N GLU A 19 15.10 3.19 6.66
CA GLU A 19 16.37 2.85 7.32
C GLU A 19 16.55 1.33 7.25
N ASP A 20 17.78 0.87 6.99
CA ASP A 20 18.13 -0.56 6.97
C ASP A 20 17.17 -1.43 6.12
N SER A 21 16.87 -0.96 4.90
CA SER A 21 15.90 -1.60 3.98
C SER A 21 14.48 -1.74 4.54
N THR A 22 14.09 -0.87 5.47
CA THR A 22 12.78 -0.89 6.12
C THR A 22 12.15 0.48 6.05
N ALA A 23 10.93 0.57 5.48
CA ALA A 23 10.08 1.74 5.64
C ALA A 23 9.36 1.67 6.99
N ILE A 24 9.54 2.70 7.82
CA ILE A 24 8.89 2.87 9.12
C ILE A 24 7.88 4.00 8.96
N LEU A 25 6.60 3.68 9.13
CA LEU A 25 5.49 4.57 8.80
C LEU A 25 4.65 4.80 10.05
N ARG A 26 4.57 6.07 10.47
CA ARG A 26 3.86 6.47 11.69
C ARG A 26 2.55 7.15 11.38
N TYR A 27 1.53 6.77 12.13
CA TYR A 27 0.21 7.38 12.04
C TYR A 27 -0.29 7.70 13.44
N THR A 28 -1.13 8.72 13.56
CA THR A 28 -1.88 8.95 14.79
C THR A 28 -3.38 8.94 14.53
N LEU A 29 -4.11 8.43 15.50
CA LEU A 29 -5.54 8.64 15.62
C LEU A 29 -5.76 9.50 16.87
N ASP A 30 -6.21 10.73 16.64
CA ASP A 30 -6.16 11.84 17.57
C ASP A 30 -4.74 12.04 18.11
N ASP A 31 -4.63 12.42 19.39
CA ASP A 31 -3.36 12.57 20.12
C ASP A 31 -3.08 11.36 21.04
N ASP A 32 -4.01 10.39 21.11
CA ASP A 32 -3.99 9.32 22.11
C ASP A 32 -3.45 7.98 21.58
N VAL A 33 -3.53 7.74 20.27
CA VAL A 33 -3.18 6.46 19.66
C VAL A 33 -2.14 6.64 18.57
N GLU A 34 -0.99 5.99 18.74
CA GLU A 34 0.06 5.91 17.73
C GLU A 34 0.09 4.51 17.09
N PHE A 35 0.23 4.48 15.77
CA PHE A 35 0.49 3.28 14.99
C PHE A 35 1.85 3.38 14.32
N VAL A 36 2.63 2.30 14.40
CA VAL A 36 3.93 2.20 13.73
C VAL A 36 3.96 0.96 12.85
N GLU A 37 3.80 1.16 11.55
CA GLU A 37 3.89 0.10 10.55
C GLU A 37 5.33 -0.05 10.06
N ARG A 38 5.77 -1.29 9.85
CA ARG A 38 7.08 -1.58 9.26
C ARG A 38 6.92 -2.40 8.00
N ILE A 39 7.55 -1.96 6.92
CA ILE A 39 7.60 -2.66 5.65
C ILE A 39 9.07 -2.93 5.33
N ARG A 40 9.49 -4.19 5.43
CA ARG A 40 10.88 -4.59 5.15
C ARG A 40 11.02 -5.05 3.71
N PHE A 41 12.13 -4.67 3.09
CA PHE A 41 12.52 -5.04 1.73
C PHE A 41 13.81 -5.89 1.76
N PRO A 42 13.74 -7.18 2.14
CA PRO A 42 14.92 -8.05 2.19
C PRO A 42 15.73 -8.03 0.89
N GLY A 43 17.03 -7.77 0.99
CA GLY A 43 17.94 -7.75 -0.15
C GLY A 43 17.84 -6.49 -1.03
N ALA A 44 17.04 -5.49 -0.64
CA ALA A 44 17.06 -4.20 -1.30
C ALA A 44 18.44 -3.53 -1.16
N GLN A 45 18.81 -2.76 -2.18
CA GLN A 45 20.05 -2.00 -2.24
C GLN A 45 19.72 -0.55 -2.58
N GLY A 46 20.47 0.39 -2.00
CA GLY A 46 20.29 1.82 -2.24
C GLY A 46 19.26 2.48 -1.31
N GLU A 47 19.01 3.76 -1.59
CA GLU A 47 18.11 4.62 -0.81
C GLU A 47 16.70 4.63 -1.41
N ALA A 48 15.70 4.82 -0.55
CA ALA A 48 14.33 5.07 -1.01
C ALA A 48 14.19 6.49 -1.56
N SER A 49 13.37 6.65 -2.60
CA SER A 49 12.92 7.98 -3.01
C SER A 49 11.90 8.50 -2.01
N ASP A 50 12.09 9.74 -1.53
CA ASP A 50 11.14 10.42 -0.65
C ASP A 50 9.71 10.42 -1.22
N ALA A 51 9.57 10.62 -2.54
CA ALA A 51 8.28 10.60 -3.21
C ALA A 51 7.61 9.22 -3.16
N LEU A 52 8.38 8.13 -3.35
CA LEU A 52 7.87 6.77 -3.23
C LEU A 52 7.53 6.40 -1.78
N LEU A 53 8.34 6.86 -0.82
CA LEU A 53 8.09 6.65 0.61
C LEU A 53 6.81 7.38 1.06
N ALA A 54 6.64 8.64 0.64
CA ALA A 54 5.43 9.41 0.90
C ALA A 54 4.19 8.76 0.26
N LEU A 55 4.28 8.33 -1.00
CA LEU A 55 3.18 7.61 -1.66
C LEU A 55 2.83 6.30 -0.94
N LEU A 56 3.86 5.54 -0.54
CA LEU A 56 3.68 4.30 0.22
C LEU A 56 2.95 4.58 1.54
N HIS A 57 3.38 5.59 2.30
CA HIS A 57 2.78 6.03 3.57
C HIS A 57 1.28 6.32 3.41
N LEU A 58 0.92 7.06 2.37
CA LEU A 58 -0.48 7.42 2.07
C LEU A 58 -1.32 6.20 1.67
N ILE A 59 -0.77 5.28 0.87
CA ILE A 59 -1.47 4.07 0.40
C ILE A 59 -1.72 3.10 1.54
N VAL A 60 -0.68 2.74 2.30
CA VAL A 60 -0.78 1.69 3.33
C VAL A 60 -1.47 2.18 4.61
N GLY A 61 -1.49 3.50 4.84
CA GLY A 61 -2.26 4.13 5.90
C GLY A 61 -3.76 3.83 5.89
N VAL A 62 -4.28 3.33 4.76
CA VAL A 62 -5.66 2.86 4.64
C VAL A 62 -6.01 1.80 5.69
N SER A 63 -5.04 0.97 6.11
CA SER A 63 -5.24 -0.03 7.16
C SER A 63 -5.62 0.61 8.49
N TYR A 64 -4.97 1.72 8.84
CA TYR A 64 -5.16 2.43 10.11
C TYR A 64 -6.31 3.42 10.04
N TYR A 65 -6.52 4.09 8.90
CA TYR A 65 -7.68 4.95 8.70
C TYR A 65 -8.99 4.21 9.00
N LYS A 66 -9.11 2.95 8.57
CA LYS A 66 -10.29 2.10 8.81
C LYS A 66 -10.62 1.86 10.29
N THR A 67 -9.71 2.12 11.22
CA THR A 67 -9.96 1.92 12.66
C THR A 67 -11.10 2.81 13.18
N ALA A 68 -11.24 4.01 12.62
CA ALA A 68 -12.23 5.01 13.03
C ALA A 68 -12.93 5.72 11.86
N ALA A 69 -12.30 5.74 10.69
CA ALA A 69 -12.73 6.48 9.51
C ALA A 69 -13.18 7.93 9.79
N PRO A 70 -12.32 8.75 10.44
CA PRO A 70 -12.63 10.16 10.69
C PRO A 70 -12.67 10.96 9.38
N GLN A 71 -12.99 12.25 9.46
CA GLN A 71 -12.79 13.15 8.33
C GLN A 71 -11.29 13.26 8.04
N LEU A 72 -10.92 13.18 6.77
CA LEU A 72 -9.54 13.17 6.29
C LEU A 72 -9.40 14.16 5.14
N GLU A 73 -8.54 15.16 5.32
CA GLU A 73 -8.14 16.09 4.28
C GLU A 73 -6.61 16.15 4.22
N VAL A 74 -6.05 15.84 3.05
CA VAL A 74 -4.60 15.76 2.83
C VAL A 74 -4.27 16.37 1.47
N ASP A 75 -3.30 17.25 1.43
CA ASP A 75 -2.77 17.80 0.17
C ASP A 75 -1.80 16.79 -0.48
N ALA A 76 -1.94 16.61 -1.78
CA ALA A 76 -1.02 15.82 -2.60
C ALA A 76 -0.99 16.35 -4.02
N ASP A 77 0.03 15.98 -4.80
CA ASP A 77 0.06 16.34 -6.21
C ASP A 77 -1.18 15.82 -6.96
N PRO A 78 -1.59 16.43 -8.09
CA PRO A 78 -2.84 16.07 -8.77
C PRO A 78 -2.98 14.59 -9.14
N VAL A 79 -1.88 13.90 -9.48
CA VAL A 79 -1.90 12.49 -9.87
C VAL A 79 -2.08 11.61 -8.63
N THR A 80 -1.30 11.87 -7.59
CA THR A 80 -1.40 11.16 -6.31
C THR A 80 -2.74 11.40 -5.64
N ALA A 81 -3.24 12.64 -5.63
CA ALA A 81 -4.56 12.98 -5.09
C ALA A 81 -5.68 12.21 -5.81
N ALA A 82 -5.65 12.15 -7.14
CA ALA A 82 -6.64 11.38 -7.91
C ALA A 82 -6.59 9.88 -7.60
N LEU A 83 -5.39 9.31 -7.49
CA LEU A 83 -5.18 7.91 -7.11
C LEU A 83 -5.73 7.63 -5.70
N LEU A 84 -5.36 8.46 -4.72
CA LEU A 84 -5.71 8.26 -3.31
C LEU A 84 -7.20 8.47 -3.04
N ASN A 85 -7.85 9.43 -3.71
CA ASN A 85 -9.30 9.56 -3.64
C ASN A 85 -10.00 8.29 -4.13
N ARG A 86 -9.58 7.70 -5.27
CA ARG A 86 -10.15 6.43 -5.73
C ARG A 86 -9.83 5.28 -4.77
N LEU A 87 -8.60 5.20 -4.27
CA LEU A 87 -8.19 4.15 -3.34
C LEU A 87 -9.04 4.17 -2.06
N TYR A 88 -9.21 5.34 -1.45
CA TYR A 88 -9.91 5.47 -0.18
C TYR A 88 -11.43 5.47 -0.35
N VAL A 89 -11.98 6.08 -1.40
CA VAL A 89 -13.44 6.16 -1.60
C VAL A 89 -13.96 4.90 -2.27
N ASP A 90 -13.42 4.53 -3.42
CA ASP A 90 -13.92 3.39 -4.20
C ASP A 90 -13.35 2.07 -3.65
N GLY A 91 -12.06 2.04 -3.32
CA GLY A 91 -11.38 0.84 -2.80
C GLY A 91 -11.88 0.40 -1.42
N LEU A 92 -12.51 1.30 -0.66
CA LEU A 92 -13.15 0.97 0.62
C LEU A 92 -14.69 0.88 0.54
N SER A 93 -15.26 0.69 -0.64
CA SER A 93 -16.73 0.63 -0.80
C SER A 93 -17.41 -0.42 0.07
N GLU A 94 -16.83 -1.62 0.21
CA GLU A 94 -17.37 -2.66 1.10
C GLU A 94 -17.29 -2.23 2.57
N PHE A 95 -16.15 -1.66 2.99
CA PHE A 95 -15.99 -1.12 4.34
C PHE A 95 -17.03 -0.02 4.63
N ALA A 96 -17.21 0.92 3.71
CA ALA A 96 -18.19 1.99 3.80
C ALA A 96 -19.62 1.44 3.94
N TYR A 97 -19.97 0.46 3.12
CA TYR A 97 -21.26 -0.21 3.15
C TYR A 97 -21.52 -0.93 4.48
N VAL A 98 -20.57 -1.76 4.92
CA VAL A 98 -20.69 -2.56 6.16
C VAL A 98 -20.80 -1.65 7.39
N ASN A 99 -20.01 -0.57 7.45
CA ASN A 99 -19.96 0.33 8.61
C ASN A 99 -20.92 1.51 8.50
N ARG A 100 -21.72 1.62 7.42
CA ARG A 100 -22.68 2.70 7.17
C ARG A 100 -22.04 4.10 7.22
N VAL A 101 -20.85 4.22 6.64
CA VAL A 101 -20.09 5.47 6.56
C VAL A 101 -20.11 5.98 5.12
N ASP A 102 -20.44 7.26 4.92
CA ASP A 102 -20.25 7.92 3.63
C ASP A 102 -18.81 8.45 3.52
N LEU A 103 -17.96 7.74 2.77
CA LEU A 103 -16.57 8.14 2.55
C LEU A 103 -16.43 9.32 1.58
N ARG A 104 -17.40 9.57 0.68
CA ARG A 104 -17.33 10.68 -0.30
C ARG A 104 -17.41 12.04 0.38
N GLY A 105 -18.17 12.13 1.47
CA GLY A 105 -18.24 13.32 2.31
C GLY A 105 -17.17 13.41 3.39
N ARG A 106 -16.27 12.41 3.52
CA ARG A 106 -15.31 12.31 4.62
C ARG A 106 -13.86 12.32 4.19
N VAL A 107 -13.54 11.73 3.05
CA VAL A 107 -12.16 11.64 2.55
C VAL A 107 -11.97 12.60 1.39
N ARG A 108 -10.94 13.42 1.48
CA ARG A 108 -10.52 14.32 0.42
C ARG A 108 -8.99 14.37 0.35
N PHE A 109 -8.43 13.88 -0.73
CA PHE A 109 -7.07 14.23 -1.11
C PHE A 109 -7.14 15.44 -2.06
N ALA A 110 -6.72 16.61 -1.60
CA ALA A 110 -6.81 17.84 -2.36
C ALA A 110 -5.60 17.97 -3.31
N PRO A 111 -5.82 18.25 -4.60
CA PRO A 111 -4.72 18.48 -5.53
C PRO A 111 -4.01 19.79 -5.18
N ALA A 112 -2.72 19.72 -4.91
CA ALA A 112 -1.87 20.85 -4.56
C ALA A 112 -0.50 20.73 -5.23
N GLY A 113 0.06 21.87 -5.63
CA GLY A 113 1.35 21.92 -6.33
C GLY A 113 1.32 21.35 -7.75
N ASP A 114 2.50 21.30 -8.36
CA ASP A 114 2.74 20.73 -9.69
C ASP A 114 3.60 19.47 -9.56
N VAL A 115 3.34 18.48 -10.41
CA VAL A 115 4.16 17.26 -10.50
C VAL A 115 4.94 17.24 -11.80
N THR A 116 6.25 17.08 -11.68
CA THR A 116 7.14 16.72 -12.79
C THR A 116 7.68 15.33 -12.53
N ALA A 117 7.39 14.41 -13.44
CA ALA A 117 7.93 13.06 -13.38
C ALA A 117 9.13 12.97 -14.31
N ASP A 118 10.32 12.81 -13.75
CA ASP A 118 11.48 12.41 -14.52
C ASP A 118 11.37 10.93 -14.88
N GLY A 119 11.70 10.60 -16.13
CA GLY A 119 11.72 9.22 -16.56
C GLY A 119 12.80 8.43 -15.81
N LEU A 120 12.39 7.37 -15.10
CA LEU A 120 13.35 6.42 -14.54
C LEU A 120 13.83 5.48 -15.66
N SER A 121 15.14 5.44 -15.90
CA SER A 121 15.76 4.51 -16.87
C SER A 121 15.90 3.11 -16.25
N LEU A 122 14.77 2.46 -15.95
CA LEU A 122 14.75 1.11 -15.39
C LEU A 122 14.84 0.04 -16.48
N PRO A 123 15.50 -1.10 -16.21
CA PRO A 123 15.48 -2.23 -17.13
C PRO A 123 14.04 -2.76 -17.27
N ARG A 124 13.69 -3.26 -18.46
CA ARG A 124 12.40 -3.92 -18.67
C ARG A 124 12.31 -5.16 -17.78
N ARG A 125 11.45 -5.09 -16.78
CA ARG A 125 11.02 -6.22 -15.94
C ARG A 125 9.56 -6.04 -15.57
N THR A 126 8.86 -7.16 -15.40
CA THR A 126 7.47 -7.17 -14.98
C THR A 126 7.35 -7.81 -13.60
N ALA A 127 7.01 -7.00 -12.59
CA ALA A 127 6.66 -7.52 -11.27
C ALA A 127 5.23 -8.07 -11.32
N VAL A 128 5.06 -9.36 -11.00
CA VAL A 128 3.76 -10.05 -11.01
C VAL A 128 3.30 -10.28 -9.57
N PRO A 129 2.25 -9.59 -9.10
CA PRO A 129 1.71 -9.81 -7.77
C PRO A 129 1.15 -11.24 -7.62
N ILE A 130 1.64 -11.99 -6.63
CA ILE A 130 1.18 -13.34 -6.33
C ILE A 130 0.43 -13.33 -5.01
N GLY A 131 -0.86 -13.67 -5.06
CA GLY A 131 -1.73 -13.77 -3.88
C GLY A 131 -2.05 -15.20 -3.46
N GLY A 132 -1.53 -16.21 -4.16
CA GLY A 132 -1.82 -17.63 -3.91
C GLY A 132 -3.17 -18.10 -4.48
N GLY A 133 -3.93 -17.20 -5.12
CA GLY A 133 -5.15 -17.52 -5.84
C GLY A 133 -4.88 -18.00 -7.27
N LYS A 134 -5.85 -18.71 -7.85
CA LYS A 134 -5.78 -19.24 -9.22
C LYS A 134 -5.52 -18.16 -10.28
N ASP A 135 -6.05 -16.95 -10.09
CA ASP A 135 -5.93 -15.88 -11.07
C ASP A 135 -4.49 -15.35 -11.17
N SER A 136 -3.78 -15.26 -10.04
CA SER A 136 -2.35 -14.94 -10.04
C SER A 136 -1.50 -16.03 -10.69
N ILE A 137 -1.87 -17.32 -10.53
CA ILE A 137 -1.20 -18.44 -11.20
C ILE A 137 -1.37 -18.35 -12.73
N VAL A 138 -2.60 -18.14 -13.19
CA VAL A 138 -2.89 -18.01 -14.62
C VAL A 138 -2.14 -16.82 -15.23
N THR A 139 -2.12 -15.68 -14.52
CA THR A 139 -1.42 -14.47 -14.96
C THR A 139 0.09 -14.72 -15.08
N LEU A 140 0.70 -15.32 -14.05
CA LEU A 140 2.12 -15.64 -14.02
C LEU A 140 2.52 -16.57 -15.17
N GLU A 141 1.79 -17.67 -15.37
CA GLU A 141 2.08 -18.64 -16.42
C GLU A 141 1.81 -18.09 -17.83
N ALA A 142 0.82 -17.22 -18.00
CA ALA A 142 0.56 -16.55 -19.28
C ALA A 142 1.72 -15.62 -19.68
N LEU A 143 2.19 -14.78 -18.75
CA LEU A 143 3.33 -13.89 -18.99
C LEU A 143 4.62 -14.66 -19.23
N LYS A 144 4.85 -15.72 -18.46
CA LYS A 144 5.99 -16.63 -18.65
C LYS A 144 5.99 -17.25 -20.05
N ARG A 145 4.85 -17.77 -20.51
CA ARG A 145 4.70 -18.35 -21.86
C ARG A 145 4.87 -17.32 -22.97
N ALA A 146 4.56 -16.05 -22.69
CA ALA A 146 4.81 -14.95 -23.62
C ALA A 146 6.28 -14.49 -23.67
N GLY A 147 7.16 -15.06 -22.83
CA GLY A 147 8.57 -14.69 -22.77
C GLY A 147 8.84 -13.36 -22.08
N GLU A 148 7.89 -12.85 -21.28
CA GLU A 148 8.10 -11.62 -20.52
C GLU A 148 9.14 -11.84 -19.40
N PRO A 149 10.11 -10.92 -19.20
CA PRO A 149 11.05 -10.96 -18.07
C PRO A 149 10.35 -10.66 -16.74
N ILE A 150 9.72 -11.69 -16.18
CA ILE A 150 8.93 -11.60 -14.96
C ILE A 150 9.75 -11.82 -13.68
N VAL A 151 9.32 -11.17 -12.61
CA VAL A 151 9.67 -11.48 -11.22
C VAL A 151 8.38 -11.58 -10.41
N ALA A 152 8.22 -12.63 -9.61
CA ALA A 152 7.10 -12.74 -8.71
C ALA A 152 7.26 -11.73 -7.56
N PHE A 153 6.17 -11.09 -7.15
CA PHE A 153 6.15 -10.14 -6.05
C PHE A 153 5.05 -10.51 -5.06
N SER A 154 5.35 -10.51 -3.77
CA SER A 154 4.33 -10.67 -2.73
C SER A 154 4.64 -9.86 -1.49
N VAL A 155 3.58 -9.50 -0.76
CA VAL A 155 3.68 -9.01 0.62
C VAL A 155 3.39 -10.18 1.56
N GLY A 156 4.40 -10.62 2.29
CA GLY A 156 4.44 -11.89 3.01
C GLY A 156 4.71 -13.08 2.08
N ASN A 157 4.94 -14.25 2.68
CA ASN A 157 5.24 -15.48 1.96
C ASN A 157 4.54 -16.73 2.57
N PRO A 158 3.20 -16.74 2.66
CA PRO A 158 2.47 -17.91 3.10
C PRO A 158 2.63 -19.08 2.10
N ASP A 159 2.42 -20.31 2.59
CA ASP A 159 2.62 -21.55 1.84
C ASP A 159 2.01 -21.57 0.42
N PRO A 160 0.77 -21.09 0.18
CA PRO A 160 0.19 -21.06 -1.16
C PRO A 160 0.96 -20.17 -2.15
N ILE A 161 1.46 -19.01 -1.68
CA ILE A 161 2.26 -18.10 -2.50
C ILE A 161 3.61 -18.75 -2.78
N ARG A 162 4.30 -19.22 -1.73
CA ARG A 162 5.61 -19.88 -1.84
C ARG A 162 5.59 -21.03 -2.84
N ARG A 163 4.64 -21.96 -2.69
CA ARG A 163 4.51 -23.14 -3.58
C ARG A 163 4.18 -22.74 -5.02
N THR A 164 3.40 -21.68 -5.22
CA THR A 164 3.09 -21.16 -6.56
C THR A 164 4.36 -20.69 -7.25
N VAL A 165 5.18 -19.90 -6.56
CA VAL A 165 6.40 -19.34 -7.14
C VAL A 165 7.47 -20.42 -7.35
N GLU A 166 7.62 -21.34 -6.40
CA GLU A 166 8.50 -22.53 -6.54
C GLU A 166 8.11 -23.37 -7.75
N ALA A 167 6.82 -23.66 -7.96
CA ALA A 167 6.34 -24.42 -9.11
C ALA A 167 6.56 -23.67 -10.43
N ALA A 168 6.42 -22.34 -10.42
CA ALA A 168 6.68 -21.51 -11.58
C ALA A 168 8.18 -21.37 -11.89
N GLY A 169 9.07 -21.58 -10.92
CA GLY A 169 10.52 -21.52 -11.09
C GLY A 169 11.01 -20.12 -11.51
N VAL A 170 10.43 -19.07 -10.94
CA VAL A 170 10.78 -17.67 -11.20
C VAL A 170 11.41 -17.01 -9.98
N GLU A 171 12.16 -15.93 -10.20
CA GLU A 171 12.66 -15.07 -9.11
C GLU A 171 11.48 -14.54 -8.27
N HIS A 172 11.66 -14.44 -6.95
CA HIS A 172 10.63 -14.00 -6.01
C HIS A 172 11.14 -12.87 -5.12
N ILE A 173 10.51 -11.70 -5.23
CA ILE A 173 10.66 -10.60 -4.29
C ILE A 173 9.56 -10.73 -3.23
N VAL A 174 9.98 -10.94 -1.99
CA VAL A 174 9.09 -11.01 -0.82
C VAL A 174 9.31 -9.74 0.02
N VAL A 175 8.29 -8.91 0.12
CA VAL A 175 8.25 -7.77 1.05
C VAL A 175 7.59 -8.23 2.33
N GLU A 176 8.18 -7.92 3.48
CA GLU A 176 7.58 -8.23 4.79
C GLU A 176 6.80 -7.03 5.30
N ARG A 177 5.65 -7.28 5.92
CA ARG A 177 4.79 -6.22 6.47
C ARG A 177 4.38 -6.56 7.89
N GLU A 178 4.66 -5.65 8.81
CA GLU A 178 4.32 -5.73 10.22
C GLU A 178 3.33 -4.60 10.56
N LEU A 179 2.12 -4.98 10.97
CA LEU A 179 1.05 -4.04 11.35
C LEU A 179 1.13 -3.72 12.85
N SER A 180 0.58 -2.58 13.23
CA SER A 180 0.46 -2.11 14.62
C SER A 180 -1.01 -2.13 15.10
N PRO A 181 -1.29 -2.32 16.41
CA PRO A 181 -0.41 -2.95 17.40
C PRO A 181 -0.16 -4.43 17.06
N ALA A 182 0.91 -5.02 17.61
CA ALA A 182 1.26 -6.43 17.40
C ALA A 182 0.32 -7.40 18.15
#